data_AF-A0A9C9YUU0-F1
#
_entry.id   AF-A0A9C9YUU0-F1
#
_cell.length_a   1.000
_cell.length_b   1.000
_cell.length_c   1.000
_cell.angle_alpha   90.00
_cell.angle_beta   90.00
_cell.angle_gamma   90.00
#
_symmetry.space_group_name_H-M   'P 1'
#
loop_
_entity.id
_entity.type
_entity.pdbx_description
1 polymer ?
#
loop_
_entity_poly.entity_id
_entity_poly.type
_entity_poly.pdbx_seq_one_letter_code
_entity_poly.pdbx_strand_id
1 'polypeptide(L)'
;MKKRPEIGKFLDQDEMDVYKAIESANFEPVSHLTPERRAELQKIAKATINEERVKISLRLPRSDLERLKIQALRDGMPYQTLINSILHKAVTQ
;
A
#
# COMPACT_ATOMS: atom_id res chain seq x y z
N MET A 1 6.66 18.32 -17.76
CA MET A 1 7.79 18.12 -16.83
C MET A 1 7.55 16.88 -15.99
N LYS A 2 8.19 15.74 -16.33
CA LYS A 2 8.11 14.50 -15.53
C LYS A 2 8.91 14.72 -14.24
N LYS A 3 8.23 15.03 -13.14
CA LYS A 3 8.86 14.98 -11.81
C LYS A 3 9.17 13.52 -11.50
N ARG A 4 10.41 13.10 -11.74
CA ARG A 4 10.93 11.83 -11.22
C ARG A 4 11.00 12.01 -9.69
N PRO A 5 10.44 11.08 -8.89
CA PRO A 5 10.66 11.14 -7.45
C PRO A 5 12.16 10.97 -7.20
N GLU A 6 12.82 12.01 -6.69
CA GLU A 6 14.20 11.91 -6.22
C GLU A 6 14.17 11.16 -4.89
N ILE A 7 14.71 9.94 -4.86
CA ILE A 7 14.82 9.13 -3.66
C ILE A 7 15.91 9.76 -2.79
N GLY A 8 15.51 10.42 -1.71
CA GLY A 8 16.43 11.22 -0.88
C GLY A 8 17.34 10.41 0.03
N LYS A 9 17.07 9.12 0.30
CA LYS A 9 17.92 8.25 1.12
C LYS A 9 17.62 6.78 0.85
N PHE A 10 18.66 5.99 0.57
CA PHE A 10 18.58 4.52 0.51
C PHE A 10 18.54 3.97 1.95
N LEU A 11 17.66 2.99 2.20
CA LEU A 11 17.43 2.40 3.51
C LEU A 11 18.54 1.40 3.87
N ASP A 12 19.09 0.70 2.87
CA ASP A 12 20.16 -0.28 3.02
C ASP A 12 21.00 -0.45 1.72
N GLN A 13 22.03 -1.30 1.82
CA GLN A 13 22.97 -1.60 0.73
C GLN A 13 22.28 -2.36 -0.42
N ASP A 14 21.30 -3.21 -0.09
CA ASP A 14 20.54 -3.98 -1.08
C ASP A 14 19.69 -3.06 -1.96
N GLU A 15 19.03 -2.06 -1.39
CA GLU A 15 18.28 -1.04 -2.14
C GLU A 15 19.18 -0.24 -3.10
N MET A 16 20.41 0.10 -2.66
CA MET A 16 21.35 0.85 -3.49
C MET A 16 21.87 0.00 -4.67
N ASP A 17 22.12 -1.29 -4.44
CA ASP A 17 22.62 -2.19 -5.48
C ASP A 17 21.51 -2.52 -6.50
N VAL A 18 20.26 -2.65 -6.05
CA VAL A 18 19.08 -2.74 -6.91
C VAL A 18 18.92 -1.45 -7.73
N TYR A 19 19.08 -0.28 -7.13
CA TYR A 19 18.97 1.00 -7.84
C TYR A 19 20.01 1.12 -8.97
N LYS A 20 21.28 0.78 -8.69
CA LYS A 20 22.35 0.79 -9.69
C LYS A 20 22.08 -0.19 -10.84
N ALA A 21 21.57 -1.39 -10.52
CA ALA A 21 21.22 -2.39 -11.52
C ALA A 21 20.08 -1.93 -12.46
N ILE A 22 19.15 -1.13 -11.95
CA ILE A 22 18.06 -0.52 -12.74
C ILE A 22 18.55 0.67 -13.56
N GLU A 23 19.44 1.52 -13.03
CA GLU A 23 20.03 2.65 -13.76
C GLU A 23 21.03 2.24 -14.85
N SER A 24 21.70 1.09 -14.69
CA SER A 24 22.63 0.55 -15.68
C SER A 24 21.88 -0.04 -16.88
N ALA A 25 21.22 0.82 -17.67
CA ALA A 25 20.79 0.79 -19.08
C ALA A 25 20.32 -0.52 -19.77
N ASN A 26 20.31 -1.68 -19.11
CA ASN A 26 20.05 -3.01 -19.66
C ASN A 26 18.92 -3.75 -18.91
N PHE A 27 18.21 -3.06 -18.01
CA PHE A 27 17.04 -3.63 -17.37
C PHE A 27 15.85 -3.49 -18.34
N GLU A 28 15.65 -4.51 -19.18
CA GLU A 28 14.39 -4.73 -19.88
C GLU A 28 13.39 -5.26 -18.83
N PRO A 29 12.42 -4.47 -18.32
CA PRO A 29 11.41 -5.02 -17.44
C PRO A 29 10.58 -5.99 -18.25
N VAL A 30 10.90 -7.29 -18.13
CA VAL A 30 10.11 -8.37 -18.73
C VAL A 30 8.77 -8.38 -18.01
N SER A 31 7.83 -7.60 -18.54
CA SER A 31 6.50 -7.51 -17.98
C SER A 31 5.76 -8.80 -18.27
N HIS A 32 5.83 -9.74 -17.34
CA HIS A 32 4.96 -10.92 -17.32
C HIS A 32 3.47 -10.58 -17.08
N LEU A 33 3.14 -9.29 -16.92
CA LEU A 33 1.77 -8.83 -16.82
C LEU A 33 1.12 -8.83 -18.21
N THR A 34 0.20 -9.77 -18.42
CA THR A 34 -0.73 -9.75 -19.54
C THR A 34 -1.50 -8.42 -19.57
N PRO A 35 -1.86 -7.89 -20.75
CA PRO A 35 -2.64 -6.65 -20.87
C PRO A 35 -3.95 -6.70 -20.07
N GLU A 36 -4.56 -7.89 -19.95
CA GLU A 36 -5.74 -8.15 -19.13
C GLU A 36 -5.46 -7.95 -17.64
N ARG A 37 -4.36 -8.53 -17.12
CA ARG A 37 -3.98 -8.38 -15.71
C ARG A 37 -3.62 -6.93 -15.38
N ARG A 38 -3.01 -6.19 -16.32
CA ARG A 38 -2.77 -4.74 -16.16
C ARG A 38 -4.07 -3.96 -16.05
N ALA A 39 -5.06 -4.25 -16.90
CA ALA A 39 -6.35 -3.57 -16.89
C ALA A 39 -7.14 -3.86 -15.60
N GLU A 40 -7.10 -5.09 -15.12
CA GLU A 40 -7.69 -5.49 -13.83
C GLU A 40 -7.05 -4.74 -12.66
N LEU A 41 -5.72 -4.73 -12.58
CA LEU A 41 -4.98 -4.01 -11.53
C LEU A 41 -5.23 -2.50 -11.59
N GLN A 42 -5.32 -1.91 -12.79
CA GLN A 42 -5.68 -0.50 -12.95
C GLN A 42 -7.12 -0.22 -12.50
N LYS A 43 -8.06 -1.13 -12.77
CA LYS A 43 -9.46 -1.00 -12.35
C LYS A 43 -9.57 -1.04 -10.82
N ILE A 44 -8.87 -1.99 -10.19
CA ILE A 44 -8.80 -2.10 -8.73
C ILE A 44 -8.16 -0.84 -8.14
N ALA A 45 -7.01 -0.40 -8.67
CA ALA A 45 -6.32 0.81 -8.21
C ALA A 45 -7.19 2.07 -8.34
N LYS A 46 -7.92 2.23 -9.46
CA LYS A 46 -8.87 3.33 -9.65
C LYS A 46 -10.02 3.29 -8.65
N ALA A 47 -10.57 2.11 -8.36
CA ALA A 47 -11.62 1.95 -7.36
C ALA A 47 -11.13 2.33 -5.96
N THR A 48 -9.91 1.92 -5.58
CA THR A 48 -9.31 2.24 -4.28
C THR A 48 -8.95 3.72 -4.11
N ILE A 49 -8.58 4.42 -5.18
CA ILE A 49 -8.17 5.83 -5.13
C ILE A 49 -9.37 6.80 -5.07
N ASN A 50 -10.50 6.45 -5.70
CA ASN A 50 -11.63 7.37 -5.86
C ASN A 50 -12.72 7.27 -4.77
N GLU A 51 -12.58 6.42 -3.76
CA GLU A 51 -13.55 6.38 -2.67
C GLU A 51 -13.40 7.60 -1.75
N GLU A 52 -14.44 8.44 -1.72
CA GLU A 52 -14.59 9.50 -0.74
C GLU A 52 -14.71 8.90 0.66
N ARG A 53 -13.69 9.13 1.49
CA ARG A 53 -13.66 8.63 2.86
C ARG A 53 -14.41 9.59 3.78
N VAL A 54 -15.49 9.11 4.38
CA VAL A 54 -16.25 9.85 5.41
C VAL A 54 -15.61 9.64 6.78
N LYS A 55 -15.41 10.72 7.54
CA LYS A 55 -14.94 10.63 8.94
C LYS A 55 -16.11 10.23 9.84
N ILE A 56 -15.90 9.20 10.65
CA ILE A 56 -16.88 8.74 11.65
C ILE A 56 -16.29 8.82 13.06
N SER A 57 -17.13 9.10 14.06
CA SER A 57 -16.75 9.06 15.47
C SER A 57 -17.11 7.70 16.07
N LEU A 58 -16.14 6.98 16.63
CA LEU A 58 -16.33 5.65 17.22
C LEU A 58 -15.84 5.64 18.68
N ARG A 59 -16.61 5.01 19.57
CA ARG A 59 -16.21 4.79 20.98
C ARG A 59 -15.77 3.34 21.14
N LEU A 60 -14.55 3.15 21.62
CA LEU A 60 -13.95 1.83 21.86
C LEU A 60 -13.41 1.78 23.30
N PRO A 61 -13.47 0.61 23.97
CA PRO A 61 -12.70 0.40 25.19
C PRO A 61 -11.21 0.62 24.93
N ARG A 62 -10.51 1.22 25.92
CA ARG A 62 -9.07 1.47 25.79
C ARG A 62 -8.27 0.18 25.56
N SER A 63 -8.66 -0.90 26.23
CA SER A 63 -8.07 -2.23 26.06
C SER A 63 -8.12 -2.72 24.62
N ASP A 64 -9.21 -2.45 23.92
CA ASP A 64 -9.45 -2.96 22.57
C ASP A 64 -8.67 -2.14 21.55
N LEU A 65 -8.57 -0.82 21.78
CA LEU A 65 -7.70 0.05 20.98
C LEU A 65 -6.23 -0.39 21.07
N GLU A 66 -5.76 -0.76 22.27
CA GLU A 66 -4.39 -1.26 22.46
C GLU A 66 -4.18 -2.61 21.74
N ARG A 67 -5.14 -3.53 21.84
CA ARG A 67 -5.09 -4.81 21.11
C ARG A 67 -5.08 -4.62 19.59
N LEU A 68 -5.91 -3.72 19.06
CA LEU A 68 -5.93 -3.38 17.63
C LEU A 68 -4.60 -2.79 17.17
N LYS A 69 -3.97 -1.93 17.97
CA LYS A 69 -2.63 -1.40 17.66
C LYS A 69 -1.58 -2.50 17.61
N ILE A 70 -1.60 -3.43 18.58
CA ILE A 70 -0.67 -4.56 18.60
C ILE A 70 -0.88 -5.45 17.37
N GLN A 71 -2.13 -5.73 17.00
CA GLN A 71 -2.46 -6.54 15.83
C GLN A 71 -1.98 -5.85 14.55
N ALA A 72 -2.29 -4.56 14.38
CA ALA A 72 -1.87 -3.81 13.20
C ALA A 72 -0.33 -3.72 13.07
N LEU A 73 0.38 -3.58 14.19
CA LEU A 73 1.84 -3.62 14.22
C LEU A 73 2.40 -4.98 13.77
N ARG A 74 1.77 -6.10 14.17
CA ARG A 74 2.15 -7.43 13.70
C ARG A 74 1.93 -7.59 12.20
N ASP A 75 0.85 -7.03 11.68
CA ASP A 75 0.50 -7.06 10.26
C ASP A 75 1.28 -6.01 9.43
N GLY A 76 2.15 -5.21 10.07
CA GLY A 76 2.95 -4.19 9.41
C GLY A 76 2.15 -3.02 8.84
N MET A 77 0.96 -2.74 9.40
CA MET A 77 0.04 -1.72 8.88
C MET A 77 -0.41 -0.73 9.97
N PRO A 78 -0.85 0.49 9.61
CA PRO A 78 -1.47 1.41 10.57
C PRO A 78 -2.76 0.83 11.15
N TYR A 79 -3.02 1.07 12.44
CA TYR A 79 -4.23 0.58 13.12
C TYR A 79 -5.52 1.11 12.50
N GLN A 80 -5.51 2.32 11.94
CA GLN A 80 -6.65 2.88 11.21
C GLN A 80 -6.94 2.07 9.94
N THR A 81 -5.90 1.61 9.24
CA THR A 81 -6.05 0.79 8.04
C THR A 81 -6.63 -0.58 8.39
N LEU A 82 -6.20 -1.18 9.51
CA LEU A 82 -6.78 -2.43 10.00
C LEU A 82 -8.27 -2.27 10.33
N ILE A 83 -8.64 -1.20 11.05
CA ILE A 83 -10.04 -0.88 11.37
C ILE A 83 -10.87 -0.73 10.09
N ASN A 84 -10.37 0.01 9.09
CA ASN A 84 -11.05 0.18 7.82
C ASN A 84 -11.22 -1.16 7.06
N SER A 85 -10.19 -2.01 7.07
CA SER A 85 -10.25 -3.34 6.44
C SER A 85 -11.31 -4.23 7.09
N ILE A 86 -11.41 -4.22 8.42
CA ILE A 86 -12.43 -4.98 9.16
C ILE A 86 -13.83 -4.47 8.81
N LEU A 87 -14.04 -3.15 8.80
CA LEU A 87 -15.33 -2.55 8.45
C LEU A 87 -15.74 -2.89 7.01
N HIS A 88 -14.80 -2.78 6.07
CA HIS A 88 -15.05 -3.14 4.67
C HIS A 88 -15.41 -4.62 4.53
N LYS A 89 -14.65 -5.51 5.17
CA LYS A 89 -14.95 -6.95 5.20
C LYS A 89 -16.33 -7.24 5.78
N ALA A 90 -16.76 -6.52 6.81
CA ALA A 90 -18.08 -6.71 7.42
C ALA A 90 -19.25 -6.27 6.52
N VAL A 91 -19.03 -5.35 5.57
CA VAL A 91 -20.06 -4.85 4.64
C VAL A 91 -20.05 -5.60 3.30
N THR A 92 -18.89 -6.09 2.87
CA THR A 92 -18.72 -6.82 1.62
C THR A 92 -18.99 -8.34 1.75
N GLN A 93 -19.07 -8.86 2.98
CA GLN A 93 -19.49 -10.25 3.25
C GLN A 93 -21.00 -10.45 3.18
#